data_AF-A0A1Q7EC53-F1
#
_entry.id   AF-A0A1Q7EC53-F1
#
_cell.length_a   1.000
_cell.length_b   1.000
_cell.length_c   1.000
_cell.angle_alpha   90.00
_cell.angle_beta   90.00
_cell.angle_gamma   90.00
#
_symmetry.space_group_name_H-M   'P 1'
#
loop_
_entity.id
_entity.type
_entity.pdbx_description
1 polymer ?
#
loop_
_entity_poly.entity_id
_entity_poly.type
_entity_poly.pdbx_seq_one_letter_code
_entity_poly.pdbx_strand_id
1 'polypeptide(L)'
;MFLLLVALQQSVADSSPFRPLALPSPTPARAASGGPGPRYWQQRADYTLEATLDTATNILRGKGRIYYVNRSPETLDYVWVQLDQNIFAPPPNSISSVLNLPPLRFAGGVVFDFSAKGFVGGGGR
;
A
#
# COMPACT_ATOMS: atom_id res chain seq x y z
N MET A 1 -24.83 -12.96 -64.29
CA MET A 1 -24.70 -14.07 -63.31
C MET A 1 -23.95 -13.53 -62.11
N PHE A 2 -24.62 -13.30 -60.99
CA PHE A 2 -24.10 -12.63 -59.80
C PHE A 2 -23.42 -13.66 -58.89
N LEU A 3 -22.14 -13.47 -58.54
CA LEU A 3 -21.47 -14.29 -57.52
C LEU A 3 -21.75 -13.70 -56.13
N LEU A 4 -22.35 -14.50 -55.25
CA LEU A 4 -22.64 -14.17 -53.86
C LEU A 4 -21.36 -14.34 -53.03
N LEU A 5 -20.90 -13.28 -52.37
CA LEU A 5 -19.80 -13.31 -51.41
C LEU A 5 -20.33 -13.80 -50.05
N VAL A 6 -19.84 -14.95 -49.57
CA VAL A 6 -20.15 -15.44 -48.21
C VAL A 6 -19.24 -14.71 -47.22
N ALA A 7 -19.81 -13.92 -46.33
CA ALA A 7 -19.09 -13.35 -45.19
C ALA A 7 -18.92 -14.42 -44.10
N LEU A 8 -17.67 -14.71 -43.72
CA LEU A 8 -17.35 -15.49 -42.53
C LEU A 8 -17.82 -14.72 -41.28
N GLN A 9 -18.87 -15.19 -40.60
CA GLN A 9 -19.24 -14.66 -39.29
C GLN A 9 -18.16 -15.05 -38.27
N GLN A 10 -17.59 -14.06 -37.60
CA GLN A 10 -16.67 -14.29 -36.48
C GLN A 10 -17.43 -14.94 -35.31
N SER A 11 -16.85 -15.97 -34.69
CA SER A 11 -17.42 -16.64 -33.53
C SER A 11 -17.63 -15.65 -32.38
N VAL A 12 -18.86 -15.55 -31.87
CA VAL A 12 -19.18 -14.72 -30.70
C VAL A 12 -18.59 -15.37 -29.45
N ALA A 13 -17.80 -14.63 -28.68
CA ALA A 13 -17.26 -15.13 -27.41
C ALA A 13 -18.39 -15.47 -26.43
N ASP A 14 -18.28 -16.60 -25.74
CA ASP A 14 -19.25 -17.03 -24.73
C ASP A 14 -19.42 -15.93 -23.66
N SER A 15 -20.66 -15.50 -23.43
CA SER A 15 -21.02 -14.44 -22.47
C SER A 15 -21.50 -14.98 -21.12
N SER A 16 -21.55 -16.31 -20.96
CA SER A 16 -21.96 -16.96 -19.73
C SER A 16 -21.14 -16.50 -18.50
N PRO A 17 -21.76 -16.31 -17.33
CA PRO A 17 -21.02 -16.06 -16.09
C PRO A 17 -20.15 -17.26 -15.67
N PHE A 18 -20.39 -18.46 -16.22
CA PHE A 18 -19.62 -19.68 -15.98
C PHE A 18 -18.62 -20.01 -17.09
N ARG A 19 -18.44 -19.12 -18.08
CA ARG A 19 -17.46 -19.32 -19.14
C ARG A 19 -16.06 -19.50 -18.51
N PRO A 20 -15.19 -20.37 -19.09
CA PRO A 20 -13.80 -20.42 -18.68
C PRO A 20 -13.15 -19.04 -18.79
N LEU A 21 -12.50 -18.59 -17.73
CA LEU A 21 -11.72 -17.36 -17.77
C LEU A 21 -10.40 -17.66 -18.48
N ALA A 22 -10.02 -16.84 -19.45
CA ALA A 22 -8.69 -16.87 -20.05
C ALA A 22 -7.68 -16.39 -19.00
N LEU A 23 -7.16 -17.31 -18.20
CA LEU A 23 -6.16 -17.04 -17.18
C LEU A 23 -4.75 -17.12 -17.76
N PRO A 24 -3.80 -16.30 -17.27
CA PRO A 24 -2.41 -16.40 -17.67
C PRO A 24 -1.85 -17.78 -17.34
N SER A 25 -0.98 -18.29 -18.21
CA SER A 25 -0.25 -19.54 -17.93
C SER A 25 0.68 -19.38 -16.73
N PRO A 26 0.97 -20.46 -16.00
CA PRO A 26 1.92 -20.43 -14.89
C PRO A 26 3.30 -19.92 -15.32
N THR A 27 3.98 -19.19 -14.44
CA THR A 27 5.35 -18.71 -14.65
C THR A 27 6.27 -19.30 -13.59
N PRO A 28 7.60 -19.26 -13.77
CA PRO A 28 8.54 -19.71 -12.74
C PRO A 28 8.39 -18.99 -11.39
N ALA A 29 7.82 -17.78 -11.37
CA ALA A 29 7.55 -17.02 -10.15
C ALA A 29 6.12 -17.24 -9.59
N ARG A 30 5.16 -17.73 -10.39
CA ARG A 30 3.76 -17.94 -9.98
C ARG A 30 3.19 -19.23 -10.57
N ALA A 31 2.86 -20.19 -9.71
CA ALA A 31 2.32 -21.49 -10.08
C ALA A 31 0.86 -21.42 -10.59
N ALA A 32 0.38 -22.50 -11.21
CA ALA A 32 -1.01 -22.64 -11.68
C ALA A 32 -2.05 -22.52 -10.56
N SER A 33 -1.66 -22.86 -9.32
CA SER A 33 -2.47 -22.71 -8.11
C SER A 33 -2.54 -21.27 -7.60
N GLY A 34 -1.84 -20.33 -8.23
CA GLY A 34 -1.71 -18.93 -7.78
C GLY A 34 -0.63 -18.72 -6.72
N GLY A 35 -0.03 -19.81 -6.20
CA GLY A 35 1.02 -19.76 -5.20
C GLY A 35 2.41 -19.36 -5.74
N PRO A 36 3.37 -19.10 -4.84
CA PRO A 36 4.78 -18.91 -5.18
C PRO A 36 5.35 -20.04 -6.06
N GLY A 37 5.98 -19.69 -7.18
CA GLY A 37 6.72 -20.63 -8.01
C GLY A 37 8.17 -20.85 -7.51
N PRO A 38 8.92 -21.79 -8.10
CA PRO A 38 10.29 -22.11 -7.68
C PRO A 38 11.30 -20.95 -7.77
N ARG A 39 11.07 -19.98 -8.66
CA ARG A 39 11.91 -18.78 -8.82
C ARG A 39 11.33 -17.56 -8.08
N TYR A 40 10.29 -17.76 -7.29
CA TYR A 40 9.73 -16.69 -6.48
C TYR A 40 10.67 -16.32 -5.33
N TRP A 41 10.81 -15.02 -5.09
CA TRP A 41 11.59 -14.48 -3.97
C TRP A 41 10.81 -13.40 -3.25
N GLN A 42 11.10 -13.23 -1.95
CA GLN A 42 10.55 -12.16 -1.11
C GLN A 42 11.67 -11.55 -0.28
N GLN A 43 11.70 -10.22 -0.25
CA GLN A 43 12.59 -9.51 0.66
C GLN A 43 12.18 -9.73 2.10
N ARG A 44 13.15 -9.56 3.00
CA ARG A 44 12.89 -9.54 4.42
C ARG A 44 13.58 -8.34 5.04
N ALA A 45 12.82 -7.63 5.87
CA ALA A 45 13.32 -6.56 6.69
C ALA A 45 12.86 -6.84 8.11
N ASP A 46 13.81 -7.07 9.01
CA ASP A 46 13.56 -7.07 10.44
C ASP A 46 13.96 -5.73 11.01
N TYR A 47 13.31 -5.31 12.09
CA TYR A 47 13.64 -4.05 12.73
C TYR A 47 13.54 -4.12 14.24
N THR A 48 14.33 -3.29 14.89
CA THR A 48 14.27 -3.03 16.32
C THR A 48 14.16 -1.53 16.51
N LEU A 49 13.09 -1.09 17.18
CA LEU A 49 12.85 0.31 17.50
C LEU A 49 12.93 0.49 19.01
N GLU A 50 13.74 1.43 19.45
CA GLU A 50 13.82 1.86 20.83
C GLU A 50 13.33 3.30 20.89
N ALA A 51 12.32 3.59 21.71
CA ALA A 51 11.74 4.91 21.84
C ALA A 51 11.51 5.29 23.31
N THR A 52 11.60 6.58 23.60
CA THR A 52 11.37 7.19 24.90
C THR A 52 10.42 8.37 24.74
N LEU A 53 9.33 8.35 25.49
CA LEU A 53 8.37 9.44 25.56
C LEU A 53 8.68 10.33 26.77
N ASP A 54 8.92 11.60 26.52
CA ASP A 54 8.97 12.64 27.54
C ASP A 54 7.61 13.35 27.58
N THR A 55 6.84 13.08 28.65
CA THR A 55 5.50 13.67 28.84
C THR A 55 5.54 15.09 29.37
N ALA A 56 6.66 15.56 29.93
CA ALA A 56 6.79 16.95 30.38
C ALA A 56 7.00 17.90 29.21
N THR A 57 7.77 17.45 28.20
CA THR A 57 8.05 18.23 26.98
C THR A 57 7.23 17.80 25.75
N ASN A 58 6.43 16.73 25.87
CA ASN A 58 5.67 16.11 24.77
C ASN A 58 6.55 15.69 23.58
N ILE A 59 7.75 15.18 23.86
CA ILE A 59 8.70 14.75 22.84
C ILE A 59 8.87 13.22 22.87
N LEU A 60 8.66 12.59 21.72
CA LEU A 60 9.06 11.20 21.47
C LEU A 60 10.44 11.18 20.82
N ARG A 61 11.43 10.57 21.48
CA ARG A 61 12.76 10.31 20.91
C ARG A 61 12.92 8.83 20.65
N GLY A 62 13.65 8.45 19.61
CA GLY A 62 13.93 7.04 19.38
C GLY A 62 15.06 6.80 18.41
N LYS A 63 15.52 5.55 18.37
CA LYS A 63 16.48 5.02 17.42
C LYS A 63 15.96 3.70 16.85
N GLY A 64 16.25 3.44 15.59
CA GLY A 64 15.84 2.22 14.91
C GLY A 64 17.02 1.54 14.24
N ARG A 65 17.07 0.21 14.30
CA ARG A 65 17.97 -0.64 13.49
C ARG A 65 17.12 -1.47 12.55
N ILE A 66 17.44 -1.45 11.26
CA ILE A 66 16.81 -2.28 10.24
C ILE A 66 17.84 -3.29 9.75
N TYR A 67 17.52 -4.58 9.81
CA TYR A 67 18.28 -5.67 9.20
C TYR A 67 17.57 -6.12 7.93
N TYR A 68 18.14 -5.81 6.78
CA TYR A 68 17.56 -6.09 5.47
C TYR A 68 18.29 -7.25 4.78
N VAL A 69 17.53 -8.20 4.25
CA VAL A 69 18.05 -9.33 3.49
C VAL A 69 17.53 -9.22 2.06
N ASN A 70 18.44 -8.96 1.12
CA ASN A 70 18.15 -9.06 -0.31
C ASN A 70 18.11 -10.53 -0.72
N ARG A 71 16.92 -11.03 -1.08
CA ARG A 71 16.71 -12.37 -1.67
C ARG A 71 16.49 -12.34 -3.17
N SER A 72 16.54 -11.16 -3.79
CA SER A 72 16.50 -11.05 -5.23
C SER A 72 17.73 -11.74 -5.84
N PRO A 73 17.59 -12.38 -7.02
CA PRO A 73 18.75 -12.80 -7.80
C PRO A 73 19.57 -11.63 -8.36
N GLU A 74 19.05 -10.41 -8.28
CA GLU A 74 19.70 -9.18 -8.75
C GLU A 74 20.34 -8.40 -7.59
N THR A 75 21.42 -7.69 -7.91
CA THR A 75 22.08 -6.78 -6.97
C THR A 75 21.17 -5.62 -6.61
N LEU A 76 21.08 -5.30 -5.33
CA LEU A 76 20.32 -4.16 -4.82
C LEU A 76 21.28 -3.01 -4.52
N ASP A 77 21.28 -1.99 -5.36
CA ASP A 77 22.20 -0.84 -5.22
C ASP A 77 21.72 0.20 -4.21
N TYR A 78 20.39 0.29 -4.00
CA TYR A 78 19.78 1.31 -3.14
C TYR A 78 18.66 0.73 -2.29
N VAL A 79 18.57 1.21 -1.05
CA VAL A 79 17.43 0.97 -0.16
C VAL A 79 16.71 2.29 0.07
N TRP A 80 15.44 2.35 -0.32
CA TRP A 80 14.58 3.49 -0.05
C TRP A 80 13.86 3.30 1.28
N VAL A 81 13.92 4.30 2.15
CA VAL A 81 13.22 4.31 3.44
C VAL A 81 12.29 5.51 3.46
N GLN A 82 11.01 5.27 3.71
CA GLN A 82 10.05 6.33 3.97
C GLN A 82 10.04 6.68 5.45
N LEU A 83 10.26 7.96 5.76
CA LEU A 83 10.16 8.50 7.10
C LEU A 83 9.30 9.75 7.06
N ASP A 84 8.12 9.68 7.65
CA ASP A 84 7.24 10.85 7.75
C ASP A 84 7.74 11.76 8.89
N GLN A 85 8.40 12.86 8.51
CA GLN A 85 8.97 13.79 9.48
C GLN A 85 7.88 14.60 10.15
N ASN A 86 7.84 14.54 11.48
CA ASN A 86 7.13 15.43 12.40
C ASN A 86 5.83 16.03 11.83
N ILE A 87 4.91 15.16 11.42
CA ILE A 87 3.62 15.56 10.81
C ILE A 87 2.77 16.45 11.73
N PHE A 88 3.13 16.54 13.01
CA PHE A 88 2.49 17.39 14.01
C PHE A 88 3.27 18.67 14.35
N ALA A 89 4.36 18.99 13.64
CA ALA A 89 5.08 20.24 13.84
C ALA A 89 4.20 21.46 13.53
N PRO A 90 4.39 22.60 14.23
CA PRO A 90 3.70 23.84 13.88
C PRO A 90 4.02 24.28 12.45
N PRO A 91 3.09 24.95 11.75
CA PRO A 91 3.37 25.51 10.44
C PRO A 91 4.56 26.48 10.48
N PRO A 92 5.42 26.50 9.45
CA PRO A 92 5.29 25.79 8.16
C PRO A 92 5.93 24.38 8.16
N ASN A 93 6.34 23.86 9.31
CA ASN A 93 7.23 22.69 9.39
C ASN A 93 6.50 21.33 9.26
N SER A 94 5.18 21.33 9.03
CA SER A 94 4.39 20.13 8.75
C SER A 94 3.59 20.31 7.47
N ILE A 95 3.75 19.36 6.54
CA ILE A 95 2.96 19.34 5.31
C ILE A 95 1.46 19.10 5.60
N SER A 96 1.14 18.32 6.64
CA SER A 96 -0.26 18.13 7.08
C SER A 96 -0.86 19.42 7.61
N SER A 97 -0.08 20.24 8.31
CA SER A 97 -0.50 21.58 8.74
C SER A 97 -0.67 22.54 7.57
N VAL A 98 0.18 22.45 6.53
CA VAL A 98 0.11 23.32 5.34
C VAL A 98 -1.10 22.96 4.48
N LEU A 99 -1.36 21.67 4.27
CA LEU A 99 -2.43 21.19 3.41
C LEU A 99 -3.82 21.26 4.04
N ASN A 100 -3.92 21.44 5.37
CA ASN A 100 -5.19 21.51 6.12
C ASN A 100 -6.15 20.37 5.73
N LEU A 101 -5.64 19.15 5.75
CA LEU A 101 -6.40 17.97 5.35
C LEU A 101 -7.65 17.81 6.23
N PRO A 102 -8.84 17.58 5.65
CA PRO A 102 -10.04 17.35 6.42
C PRO A 102 -9.95 16.03 7.21
N PRO A 103 -10.57 15.94 8.40
CA PRO A 103 -10.54 14.73 9.19
C PRO A 103 -11.30 13.57 8.49
N LEU A 104 -10.78 12.35 8.61
CA LEU A 104 -11.44 11.15 8.09
C LEU A 104 -12.57 10.74 9.03
N ARG A 105 -13.79 10.66 8.48
CA ARG A 105 -14.99 10.24 9.22
C ARG A 105 -15.38 8.84 8.79
N PHE A 106 -15.48 7.93 9.75
CA PHE A 106 -15.96 6.57 9.53
C PHE A 106 -17.41 6.42 10.01
N ALA A 107 -18.13 5.45 9.44
CA ALA A 107 -19.45 5.08 9.92
C ALA A 107 -19.37 4.71 11.42
N GLY A 108 -20.29 5.25 12.23
CA GLY A 108 -20.27 5.09 13.70
C GLY A 108 -19.68 6.28 14.48
N GLY A 109 -19.39 7.41 13.83
CA GLY A 109 -19.01 8.66 14.51
C GLY A 109 -17.54 8.77 14.90
N VAL A 110 -16.72 7.77 14.54
CA VAL A 110 -15.27 7.80 14.75
C VAL A 110 -14.64 8.80 13.77
N VAL A 111 -13.87 9.74 14.32
CA VAL A 111 -13.16 10.77 13.57
C VAL A 111 -11.66 10.63 13.82
N PHE A 112 -10.89 10.48 12.76
CA PHE A 112 -9.43 10.56 12.81
C PHE A 112 -8.98 11.89 12.24
N ASP A 113 -8.41 12.74 13.10
CA ASP A 113 -7.85 14.02 12.70
C ASP A 113 -6.35 13.89 12.47
N PHE A 114 -5.94 14.11 11.22
CA PHE A 114 -4.53 14.12 10.79
C PHE A 114 -3.98 15.55 10.63
N SER A 115 -4.79 16.58 10.92
CA SER A 115 -4.45 18.00 10.68
C SER A 115 -3.50 18.59 11.73
N ALA A 116 -3.09 17.82 12.74
CA ALA A 116 -2.27 18.27 13.87
C ALA A 116 -2.89 19.37 14.74
N LYS A 117 -4.16 19.73 14.51
CA LYS A 117 -4.89 20.75 15.28
C LYS A 117 -5.46 20.21 16.60
N GLY A 118 -5.28 18.91 16.84
CA GLY A 118 -5.70 18.22 18.05
C GLY A 118 -7.12 17.69 17.94
N PHE A 119 -7.31 16.47 18.45
CA PHE A 119 -8.63 15.93 18.71
C PHE A 119 -9.26 16.74 19.85
N VAL A 120 -10.26 17.57 19.54
CA VAL A 120 -11.18 18.06 20.58
C VAL A 120 -12.06 16.89 20.95
N GLY A 121 -11.60 16.10 21.93
CA GLY A 121 -12.41 15.05 22.52
C GLY A 121 -13.75 15.61 22.94
N GLY A 122 -14.82 14.93 22.54
CA GLY A 122 -16.16 15.28 22.98
C GLY A 122 -16.16 15.36 24.50
N GLY A 123 -16.40 16.55 25.03
CA GLY A 123 -16.65 16.76 26.45
C GLY A 123 -17.91 15.98 26.83
N GLY A 124 -17.71 14.75 27.27
CA GLY A 124 -18.72 13.97 27.95
C GLY A 124 -18.87 14.50 29.37
N ARG A 125 -20.02 15.11 29.64
CA ARG A 125 -20.66 14.98 30.95
C ARG A 125 -21.21 13.56 31.06
#